data_AF-A0A1I7TJ41-F1
#
_entry.id   AF-A0A1I7TJ41-F1
#
_cell.length_a   1.000
_cell.length_b   1.000
_cell.length_c   1.000
_cell.angle_alpha   90.00
_cell.angle_beta   90.00
_cell.angle_gamma   90.00
#
_symmetry.space_group_name_H-M   'P 1'
#
loop_
_entity.id
_entity.type
_entity.pdbx_description
1 polymer ?
#
loop_
_entity_poly.entity_id
_entity_poly.type
_entity_poly.pdbx_seq_one_letter_code
_entity_poly.pdbx_strand_id
1 'polypeptide(L)'
;MLRELISILLSAVGSNAATDGNGDNVLTDATTQHFKTPDGTVAMNVTSNGNATGIGSSNIETSAGGNVGSSNVDNIANVMSVGAKSNSYSDIFAAVEGEKITSNVIQQGRVAGQGSTLSNVNGGSSMRNNNGERKNGFSFGNAGGTGSINTEADVQTQQAMSWDQLMARLMASASASGIGSAQSNLDIGTGSDDKNITISGLVSGLNSNEGTVNTLVKGNGIINGTDQNAVGTMYGLSSGKGNSSLVGASSIVSNQSSSLGEIQAFGNSNAFSSGNTSVNLMSNTNIEDEGGLGVVHIDGNGQGTDNYIVASNGLKFLNSDNDAAFMGTGNVKGIGSDENSKASQSVDTAVDPSGVVKIVAKSDGQSISHDGTNSSLTFNDNGLVGGWRNSSFGGFANGLGVASGQNTNVTGQGFVEMNGSSMNGNSSMQAFGTGNGPISADTKAVLNVVEDGVQRNGTVNGIAAADGTNTNVQSLSLISNIDGFEAVNNYQKVSSSGAGSSSVSASSSTIFKRKKRFSVLANILKK
;
A
#
# COMPACT_ATOMS: atom_id res chain seq x y z
N MET A 1 15.73 23.93 -67.28
CA MET A 1 15.31 22.55 -67.56
C MET A 1 16.31 21.62 -66.90
N LEU A 2 16.30 21.55 -65.57
CA LEU A 2 15.54 20.58 -64.78
C LEU A 2 16.01 19.13 -65.07
N ARG A 3 17.22 18.81 -64.59
CA ARG A 3 17.54 17.44 -64.16
C ARG A 3 16.87 17.27 -62.80
N GLU A 4 15.66 16.73 -62.78
CA GLU A 4 15.11 16.17 -61.54
C GLU A 4 16.02 15.02 -61.13
N LEU A 5 16.75 15.21 -60.03
CA LEU A 5 17.20 14.12 -59.19
C LEU A 5 15.94 13.37 -58.74
N ILE A 6 15.63 12.25 -59.39
CA ILE A 6 14.81 11.22 -58.76
C ILE A 6 15.69 10.62 -57.66
N SER A 7 15.65 11.24 -56.47
CA SER A 7 16.01 10.55 -55.24
C SER A 7 15.02 9.41 -55.11
N ILE A 8 15.42 8.21 -55.53
CA ILE A 8 14.69 6.98 -55.23
C ILE A 8 14.71 6.85 -53.71
N LEU A 9 13.62 7.26 -53.06
CA LEU A 9 13.37 6.95 -51.66
C LEU A 9 13.29 5.43 -51.55
N LEU A 10 14.35 4.81 -51.03
CA LEU A 10 14.30 3.40 -50.63
C LEU A 10 13.31 3.28 -49.47
N SER A 11 12.33 2.41 -49.66
CA SER A 11 11.44 1.93 -48.60
C SER A 11 11.73 0.45 -48.34
N ALA A 12 12.05 0.08 -47.11
CA ALA A 12 12.15 -1.32 -46.71
C ALA A 12 11.27 -1.57 -45.47
N VAL A 13 10.75 -2.78 -45.38
CA VAL A 13 9.90 -3.24 -44.28
C VAL A 13 10.33 -4.62 -43.87
N GLY A 14 10.36 -4.85 -42.56
CA GLY A 14 10.73 -6.12 -41.94
C GLY A 14 9.82 -6.42 -40.75
N SER A 15 9.51 -7.69 -40.56
CA SER A 15 8.73 -8.15 -39.42
C SER A 15 9.11 -9.58 -39.09
N ASN A 16 9.11 -9.89 -37.80
CA ASN A 16 9.32 -11.24 -37.30
C ASN A 16 8.28 -11.53 -36.21
N ALA A 17 7.70 -12.73 -36.27
CA ALA A 17 6.77 -13.21 -35.27
C ALA A 17 7.15 -14.65 -34.92
N ALA A 18 7.51 -14.87 -33.66
CA ALA A 18 7.84 -16.18 -33.12
C ALA A 18 7.01 -16.43 -31.86
N THR A 19 6.58 -17.67 -31.68
CA THR A 19 5.85 -18.10 -30.50
C THR A 19 6.15 -19.56 -30.21
N ASP A 20 6.58 -19.81 -28.98
CA ASP A 20 6.96 -21.12 -28.47
C ASP A 20 6.15 -21.42 -27.22
N GLY A 21 5.82 -22.68 -27.00
CA GLY A 21 5.13 -23.11 -25.79
C GLY A 21 5.57 -24.49 -25.34
N ASN A 22 5.44 -24.74 -24.05
CA ASN A 22 5.72 -26.01 -23.42
C ASN A 22 4.59 -26.33 -22.43
N GLY A 23 4.08 -27.55 -22.44
CA GLY A 23 2.96 -27.99 -21.61
C GLY A 23 2.29 -29.23 -22.18
N ASP A 24 1.25 -29.71 -21.50
CA ASP A 24 0.47 -30.87 -21.92
C ASP A 24 -0.26 -30.61 -23.25
N ASN A 25 -0.74 -29.39 -23.45
CA ASN A 25 -1.23 -28.90 -24.74
C ASN A 25 -0.66 -27.52 -25.02
N VAL A 26 -0.27 -27.28 -26.27
CA VAL A 26 0.32 -26.02 -26.74
C VAL A 26 -0.34 -25.63 -28.06
N LEU A 27 -0.78 -24.38 -28.16
CA LEU A 27 -1.30 -23.76 -29.39
C LEU A 27 -0.62 -22.42 -29.60
N THR A 28 0.07 -22.27 -30.72
CA THR A 28 0.80 -21.05 -31.06
C THR A 28 0.47 -20.60 -32.48
N ASP A 29 0.36 -19.29 -32.70
CA ASP A 29 0.09 -18.65 -33.99
C ASP A 29 0.92 -17.36 -34.09
N ALA A 30 1.45 -17.08 -35.28
CA ALA A 30 2.26 -15.93 -35.59
C ALA A 30 1.96 -15.48 -37.02
N THR A 31 1.58 -14.21 -37.18
CA THR A 31 1.23 -13.63 -38.48
C THR A 31 1.98 -12.33 -38.71
N THR A 32 2.39 -12.11 -39.96
CA THR A 32 3.00 -10.86 -40.41
C THR A 32 2.34 -10.43 -41.71
N GLN A 33 2.04 -9.15 -41.84
CA GLN A 33 1.44 -8.57 -43.04
C GLN A 33 2.09 -7.23 -43.35
N HIS A 34 2.48 -7.02 -44.61
CA HIS A 34 2.94 -5.74 -45.13
C HIS A 34 1.97 -5.24 -46.18
N PHE A 35 1.67 -3.95 -46.17
CA PHE A 35 0.81 -3.36 -47.18
C PHE A 35 1.21 -1.92 -47.49
N LYS A 36 0.87 -1.50 -48.71
CA LYS A 36 1.05 -0.14 -49.19
C LYS A 36 -0.30 0.40 -49.64
N THR A 37 -0.71 1.54 -49.11
CA THR A 37 -1.97 2.21 -49.47
C THR A 37 -1.79 3.10 -50.70
N PRO A 38 -2.89 3.47 -51.39
CA PRO A 38 -2.82 4.35 -52.57
C PRO A 38 -2.23 5.74 -52.30
N ASP A 39 -2.30 6.22 -51.05
CA ASP A 39 -1.70 7.49 -50.61
C ASP A 39 -0.16 7.41 -50.41
N GLY A 40 0.42 6.21 -50.55
CA GLY A 40 1.86 5.99 -50.42
C GLY A 40 2.32 5.56 -49.02
N THR A 41 1.42 5.44 -48.03
CA THR A 41 1.75 4.92 -46.70
C THR A 41 2.25 3.48 -46.81
N VAL A 42 3.34 3.19 -46.11
CA VAL A 42 3.87 1.84 -45.96
C VAL A 42 3.59 1.41 -44.52
N ALA A 43 2.86 0.31 -44.37
CA ALA A 43 2.42 -0.16 -43.07
C ALA A 43 2.63 -1.67 -42.91
N MET A 44 2.69 -2.08 -41.65
CA MET A 44 2.87 -3.46 -41.24
C MET A 44 2.02 -3.78 -40.01
N ASN A 45 1.57 -5.02 -39.97
CA ASN A 45 0.91 -5.60 -38.81
C ASN A 45 1.56 -6.94 -38.46
N VAL A 46 1.84 -7.15 -37.18
CA VAL A 46 2.51 -8.34 -36.65
C VAL A 46 1.79 -8.79 -35.40
N THR A 47 1.16 -9.95 -35.44
CA THR A 47 0.39 -10.49 -34.32
C THR A 47 0.90 -11.89 -33.98
N SER A 48 1.13 -12.16 -32.69
CA SER A 48 1.44 -13.50 -32.19
C SER A 48 0.54 -13.85 -31.00
N ASN A 49 0.18 -15.12 -30.90
CA ASN A 49 -0.62 -15.68 -29.83
C ASN A 49 -0.05 -17.04 -29.42
N GLY A 50 0.02 -17.31 -28.13
CA GLY A 50 0.52 -18.57 -27.58
C GLY A 50 -0.30 -18.96 -26.37
N ASN A 51 -0.75 -20.21 -26.32
CA ASN A 51 -1.51 -20.76 -25.22
C ASN A 51 -0.91 -22.12 -24.84
N ALA A 52 -0.65 -22.34 -23.56
CA ALA A 52 -0.17 -23.60 -23.01
C ALA A 52 -0.94 -24.00 -21.75
N THR A 53 -1.29 -25.29 -21.66
CA THR A 53 -1.97 -25.90 -20.49
C THR A 53 -1.12 -27.01 -19.89
N GLY A 54 -1.29 -27.31 -18.60
CA GLY A 54 -0.35 -28.15 -17.83
C GLY A 54 0.73 -27.28 -17.19
N ILE A 55 1.57 -27.82 -16.30
CA ILE A 55 2.70 -27.05 -15.75
C ILE A 55 3.63 -26.69 -16.92
N GLY A 56 3.54 -25.45 -17.39
CA GLY A 56 4.07 -25.08 -18.69
C GLY A 56 4.38 -23.60 -18.83
N SER A 57 4.86 -23.23 -20.01
CA SER A 57 5.21 -21.86 -20.38
C SER A 57 4.71 -21.52 -21.78
N SER A 58 4.33 -20.27 -22.00
CA SER A 58 4.11 -19.71 -23.33
C SER A 58 4.97 -18.46 -23.51
N ASN A 59 5.80 -18.48 -24.55
CA ASN A 59 6.75 -17.42 -24.89
C ASN A 59 6.42 -16.87 -26.27
N ILE A 60 6.52 -15.54 -26.41
CA ILE A 60 6.33 -14.82 -27.67
C ILE A 60 7.46 -13.83 -27.82
N GLU A 61 8.01 -13.78 -29.03
CA GLU A 61 8.94 -12.74 -29.47
C GLU A 61 8.41 -12.18 -30.79
N THR A 62 7.99 -10.91 -30.79
CA THR A 62 7.56 -10.20 -32.01
C THR A 62 8.36 -8.94 -32.22
N SER A 63 8.63 -8.63 -33.48
CA SER A 63 9.21 -7.37 -33.89
C SER A 63 8.66 -6.92 -35.24
N ALA A 64 8.53 -5.61 -35.40
CA ALA A 64 8.10 -5.00 -36.66
C ALA A 64 8.87 -3.70 -36.85
N GLY A 65 9.45 -3.47 -38.03
CA GLY A 65 10.13 -2.22 -38.31
C GLY A 65 10.19 -1.91 -39.79
N GLY A 66 10.22 -0.62 -40.12
CA GLY A 66 10.25 -0.17 -41.51
C GLY A 66 10.81 1.23 -41.65
N ASN A 67 11.24 1.56 -42.86
CA ASN A 67 11.83 2.85 -43.19
C ASN A 67 11.30 3.41 -44.50
N VAL A 68 11.22 4.73 -44.57
CA VAL A 68 11.00 5.50 -45.79
C VAL A 68 12.03 6.63 -45.79
N GLY A 69 13.04 6.52 -46.66
CA GLY A 69 14.17 7.45 -46.64
C GLY A 69 15.02 7.31 -45.38
N SER A 70 15.19 8.41 -44.62
CA SER A 70 15.93 8.42 -43.34
C SER A 70 15.04 8.23 -42.11
N SER A 71 13.72 8.22 -42.31
CA SER A 71 12.76 7.96 -41.24
C SER A 71 12.57 6.46 -41.03
N ASN A 72 12.60 6.00 -39.78
CA ASN A 72 12.37 4.60 -39.44
C ASN A 72 11.53 4.42 -38.16
N VAL A 73 10.89 3.27 -38.07
CA VAL A 73 10.20 2.78 -36.87
C VAL A 73 10.66 1.37 -36.60
N ASP A 74 10.94 1.04 -35.34
CA ASP A 74 11.32 -0.27 -34.86
C ASP A 74 10.54 -0.59 -33.59
N ASN A 75 9.81 -1.69 -33.59
CA ASN A 75 8.93 -2.11 -32.51
C ASN A 75 9.27 -3.53 -32.07
N ILE A 76 9.14 -3.78 -30.76
CA ILE A 76 9.38 -5.08 -30.14
C ILE A 76 8.24 -5.35 -29.17
N ALA A 77 7.77 -6.60 -29.12
CA ALA A 77 6.88 -7.09 -28.09
C ALA A 77 7.22 -8.54 -27.72
N ASN A 78 7.66 -8.71 -26.48
CA ASN A 78 8.00 -9.99 -25.90
C ASN A 78 7.05 -10.29 -24.73
N VAL A 79 6.57 -11.53 -24.66
CA VAL A 79 5.69 -11.99 -23.59
C VAL A 79 6.14 -13.36 -23.14
N MET A 80 6.26 -13.56 -21.83
CA MET A 80 6.50 -14.85 -21.19
C MET A 80 5.46 -15.07 -20.10
N SER A 81 4.81 -16.22 -20.14
CA SER A 81 3.80 -16.63 -19.17
C SER A 81 4.13 -18.04 -18.69
N VAL A 82 4.25 -18.26 -17.38
CA VAL A 82 4.66 -19.54 -16.77
C VAL A 82 3.69 -19.95 -15.67
N GLY A 83 3.09 -21.13 -15.79
CA GLY A 83 2.19 -21.74 -14.81
C GLY A 83 1.29 -22.81 -15.42
N ALA A 84 0.24 -23.24 -14.69
CA ALA A 84 -0.60 -24.37 -15.12
C ALA A 84 -1.49 -24.07 -16.34
N LYS A 85 -1.86 -22.80 -16.54
CA LYS A 85 -2.57 -22.29 -17.71
C LYS A 85 -1.93 -20.98 -18.08
N SER A 86 -1.08 -20.96 -19.09
CA SER A 86 -0.34 -19.77 -19.53
C SER A 86 -0.81 -19.35 -20.92
N ASN A 87 -1.15 -18.06 -21.07
CA ASN A 87 -1.54 -17.45 -22.33
C ASN A 87 -0.69 -16.20 -22.53
N SER A 88 -0.14 -16.06 -23.72
CA SER A 88 0.69 -14.94 -24.14
C SER A 88 0.12 -14.39 -25.44
N TYR A 89 0.10 -13.07 -25.59
CA TYR A 89 -0.42 -12.38 -26.77
C TYR A 89 0.40 -11.12 -27.04
N SER A 90 0.70 -10.87 -28.30
CA SER A 90 1.27 -9.60 -28.74
C SER A 90 0.70 -9.17 -30.08
N ASP A 91 0.59 -7.85 -30.25
CA ASP A 91 0.17 -7.22 -31.49
C ASP A 91 0.97 -5.94 -31.71
N ILE A 92 1.56 -5.79 -32.89
CA ILE A 92 2.34 -4.63 -33.30
C ILE A 92 1.79 -4.11 -34.62
N PHE A 93 1.37 -2.85 -34.59
CA PHE A 93 1.06 -2.07 -35.78
C PHE A 93 2.11 -0.96 -35.94
N ALA A 94 2.67 -0.82 -37.15
CA ALA A 94 3.57 0.27 -37.48
C ALA A 94 3.25 0.82 -38.88
N ALA A 95 3.32 2.14 -39.03
CA ALA A 95 3.10 2.81 -40.31
C ALA A 95 4.02 4.02 -40.48
N VAL A 96 4.48 4.23 -41.72
CA VAL A 96 5.26 5.39 -42.13
C VAL A 96 4.59 6.06 -43.33
N GLU A 97 4.16 7.30 -43.16
CA GLU A 97 3.56 8.18 -44.16
C GLU A 97 4.39 9.47 -44.29
N GLY A 98 5.37 9.49 -45.19
CA GLY A 98 6.29 10.64 -45.31
C GLY A 98 7.10 10.84 -44.02
N GLU A 99 6.83 11.93 -43.28
CA GLU A 99 7.45 12.24 -41.97
C GLU A 99 6.60 11.78 -40.77
N LYS A 100 5.37 11.33 -41.00
CA LYS A 100 4.48 10.84 -39.94
C LYS A 100 4.77 9.38 -39.67
N ILE A 101 5.11 9.09 -38.43
CA ILE A 101 5.36 7.74 -37.95
C ILE A 101 4.34 7.44 -36.86
N THR A 102 3.65 6.31 -37.01
CA THR A 102 2.73 5.79 -36.00
C THR A 102 3.17 4.40 -35.61
N SER A 103 3.27 4.17 -34.31
CA SER A 103 3.47 2.85 -33.73
C SER A 103 2.38 2.55 -32.72
N ASN A 104 1.93 1.30 -32.65
CA ASN A 104 1.12 0.76 -31.58
C ASN A 104 1.59 -0.66 -31.23
N VAL A 105 1.91 -0.89 -29.98
CA VAL A 105 2.42 -2.16 -29.45
C VAL A 105 1.53 -2.58 -28.28
N ILE A 106 0.92 -3.75 -28.38
CA ILE A 106 0.11 -4.37 -27.34
C ILE A 106 0.78 -5.68 -26.93
N GLN A 107 0.89 -5.90 -25.62
CA GLN A 107 1.41 -7.12 -25.03
C GLN A 107 0.51 -7.56 -23.89
N GLN A 108 0.27 -8.85 -23.79
CA GLN A 108 -0.52 -9.42 -22.71
C GLN A 108 0.00 -10.81 -22.34
N GLY A 109 0.31 -11.00 -21.06
CA GLY A 109 0.55 -12.31 -20.49
C GLY A 109 -0.45 -12.60 -19.39
N ARG A 110 -0.94 -13.83 -19.35
CA ARG A 110 -1.96 -14.30 -18.40
C ARG A 110 -1.62 -15.69 -17.93
N VAL A 111 -1.64 -15.89 -16.62
CA VAL A 111 -1.41 -17.19 -16.01
C VAL A 111 -2.41 -17.43 -14.89
N ALA A 112 -2.92 -18.66 -14.81
CA ALA A 112 -3.67 -19.16 -13.67
C ALA A 112 -3.27 -20.59 -13.30
N GLY A 113 -3.35 -20.95 -12.02
CA GLY A 113 -3.08 -22.31 -11.55
C GLY A 113 -2.70 -22.44 -10.09
N GLN A 114 -2.40 -23.67 -9.65
CA GLN A 114 -1.78 -23.93 -8.35
C GLN A 114 -0.27 -23.74 -8.41
N GLY A 115 0.34 -23.33 -7.29
CA GLY A 115 1.80 -23.19 -7.18
C GLY A 115 2.27 -21.78 -7.52
N SER A 116 3.36 -21.69 -8.28
CA SER A 116 3.92 -20.41 -8.72
C SER A 116 3.41 -20.04 -10.11
N THR A 117 3.02 -18.78 -10.27
CA THR A 117 2.65 -18.19 -11.56
C THR A 117 3.48 -16.94 -11.81
N LEU A 118 3.86 -16.73 -13.07
CA LEU A 118 4.64 -15.57 -13.50
C LEU A 118 4.17 -15.14 -14.89
N SER A 119 3.85 -13.86 -15.03
CA SER A 119 3.66 -13.22 -16.32
C SER A 119 4.64 -12.06 -16.45
N ASN A 120 5.36 -12.02 -17.56
CA ASN A 120 6.32 -10.99 -17.92
C ASN A 120 6.01 -10.49 -19.32
N VAL A 121 5.95 -9.18 -19.49
CA VAL A 121 5.86 -8.52 -20.78
C VAL A 121 6.94 -7.45 -20.87
N ASN A 122 7.52 -7.31 -22.05
CA ASN A 122 8.55 -6.32 -22.31
C ASN A 122 8.55 -5.95 -23.79
N GLY A 123 8.45 -4.66 -24.09
CA GLY A 123 8.78 -4.14 -25.39
C GLY A 123 8.52 -2.65 -25.51
N GLY A 124 8.37 -2.17 -26.73
CA GLY A 124 8.27 -0.75 -26.97
C GLY A 124 8.48 -0.39 -28.42
N SER A 125 8.67 0.90 -28.63
CA SER A 125 8.80 1.50 -29.95
C SER A 125 10.03 2.41 -29.99
N SER A 126 10.73 2.44 -31.11
CA SER A 126 11.77 3.43 -31.42
C SER A 126 11.45 4.07 -32.76
N MET A 127 11.58 5.38 -32.85
CA MET A 127 11.33 6.13 -34.08
C MET A 127 12.48 7.09 -34.35
N ARG A 128 12.82 7.27 -35.63
CA ARG A 128 13.77 8.28 -36.09
C ARG A 128 13.18 9.09 -37.22
N ASN A 129 13.36 10.41 -37.20
CA ASN A 129 12.92 11.29 -38.28
C ASN A 129 14.05 11.53 -39.30
N ASN A 130 13.75 12.29 -40.35
CA ASN A 130 14.70 12.65 -41.40
C ASN A 130 15.88 13.50 -40.90
N ASN A 131 15.72 14.24 -39.80
CA ASN A 131 16.78 15.02 -39.16
C ASN A 131 17.71 14.15 -38.30
N GLY A 132 17.36 12.88 -38.11
CA GLY A 132 18.10 11.91 -37.34
C GLY A 132 17.78 11.92 -35.84
N GLU A 133 16.84 12.74 -35.39
CA GLU A 133 16.33 12.75 -34.01
C GLU A 133 15.64 11.42 -33.70
N ARG A 134 15.78 10.95 -32.47
CA ARG A 134 15.23 9.66 -32.01
C ARG A 134 14.27 9.87 -30.86
N LYS A 135 13.18 9.11 -30.86
CA LYS A 135 12.23 9.01 -29.75
C LYS A 135 12.04 7.54 -29.40
N ASN A 136 12.19 7.20 -28.12
CA ASN A 136 12.04 5.82 -27.64
C ASN A 136 10.91 5.76 -26.64
N GLY A 137 10.00 4.82 -26.83
CA GLY A 137 9.00 4.41 -25.87
C GLY A 137 9.31 3.00 -25.40
N PHE A 138 9.16 2.76 -24.09
CA PHE A 138 9.35 1.45 -23.50
C PHE A 138 8.21 1.12 -22.53
N SER A 139 7.81 -0.14 -22.49
CA SER A 139 6.82 -0.68 -21.56
C SER A 139 7.28 -2.04 -21.07
N PHE A 140 7.19 -2.26 -19.78
CA PHE A 140 7.44 -3.54 -19.14
C PHE A 140 6.35 -3.85 -18.13
N GLY A 141 6.19 -5.12 -17.84
CA GLY A 141 5.39 -5.54 -16.72
C GLY A 141 5.74 -6.94 -16.25
N ASN A 142 5.69 -7.13 -14.95
CA ASN A 142 5.92 -8.38 -14.26
C ASN A 142 4.83 -8.53 -13.22
N ALA A 143 4.13 -9.66 -13.21
CA ALA A 143 3.22 -10.03 -12.14
C ALA A 143 3.45 -11.50 -11.79
N GLY A 144 3.40 -11.82 -10.51
CA GLY A 144 3.59 -13.19 -10.05
C GLY A 144 2.90 -13.48 -8.73
N GLY A 145 2.50 -14.73 -8.58
CA GLY A 145 1.85 -15.25 -7.38
C GLY A 145 2.49 -16.56 -6.94
N THR A 146 2.44 -16.85 -5.65
CA THR A 146 2.80 -18.17 -5.10
C THR A 146 1.81 -18.55 -4.00
N GLY A 147 1.22 -19.74 -4.11
CA GLY A 147 0.21 -20.25 -3.18
C GLY A 147 -0.21 -21.67 -3.53
N SER A 148 -0.70 -22.42 -2.54
CA SER A 148 -1.05 -23.84 -2.71
C SER A 148 -2.48 -24.10 -3.21
N ILE A 149 -3.37 -23.09 -3.22
CA ILE A 149 -4.78 -23.25 -3.60
C ILE A 149 -5.05 -22.71 -5.00
N ASN A 150 -4.78 -21.42 -5.22
CA ASN A 150 -4.96 -20.76 -6.52
C ASN A 150 -4.01 -19.58 -6.62
N THR A 151 -3.44 -19.36 -7.79
CA THR A 151 -2.59 -18.22 -8.11
C THR A 151 -2.86 -17.75 -9.51
N GLU A 152 -2.85 -16.44 -9.70
CA GLU A 152 -3.13 -15.78 -10.96
C GLU A 152 -2.18 -14.58 -11.14
N ALA A 153 -1.71 -14.40 -12.37
CA ALA A 153 -0.94 -13.25 -12.79
C ALA A 153 -1.45 -12.79 -14.17
N ASP A 154 -1.84 -11.53 -14.29
CA ASP A 154 -2.25 -10.88 -15.55
C ASP A 154 -1.43 -9.60 -15.70
N VAL A 155 -0.81 -9.43 -16.85
CA VAL A 155 -0.09 -8.22 -17.22
C VAL A 155 -0.50 -7.85 -18.63
N GLN A 156 -0.87 -6.60 -18.83
CA GLN A 156 -1.15 -6.03 -20.13
C GLN A 156 -0.47 -4.66 -20.24
N THR A 157 0.28 -4.47 -21.31
CA THR A 157 0.85 -3.17 -21.67
C THR A 157 0.41 -2.81 -23.07
N GLN A 158 0.11 -1.53 -23.26
CA GLN A 158 -0.16 -0.94 -24.57
C GLN A 158 0.61 0.36 -24.68
N GLN A 159 1.28 0.56 -25.80
CA GLN A 159 1.99 1.78 -26.10
C GLN A 159 1.71 2.19 -27.54
N ALA A 160 1.12 3.37 -27.72
CA ALA A 160 1.01 4.03 -29.00
C ALA A 160 1.86 5.30 -29.00
N MET A 161 2.64 5.49 -30.06
CA MET A 161 3.61 6.59 -30.14
C MET A 161 3.55 7.27 -31.50
N SER A 162 3.61 8.60 -31.45
CA SER A 162 3.84 9.50 -32.57
C SER A 162 4.92 10.53 -32.18
N TRP A 163 5.33 11.39 -33.11
CA TRP A 163 6.29 12.46 -32.78
C TRP A 163 5.76 13.36 -31.67
N ASP A 164 4.49 13.76 -31.75
CA ASP A 164 3.90 14.75 -30.85
C ASP A 164 3.37 14.14 -29.55
N GLN A 165 3.05 12.83 -29.54
CA GLN A 165 2.32 12.22 -28.43
C GLN A 165 2.85 10.84 -28.05
N LEU A 166 2.76 10.55 -26.75
CA LEU A 166 2.83 9.21 -26.20
C LEU A 166 1.47 8.91 -25.58
N MET A 167 0.90 7.78 -25.95
CA MET A 167 -0.22 7.17 -25.25
C MET A 167 0.23 5.81 -24.73
N ALA A 168 0.11 5.57 -23.43
CA ALA A 168 0.46 4.29 -22.85
C ALA A 168 -0.59 3.87 -21.83
N ARG A 169 -0.82 2.56 -21.74
CA ARG A 169 -1.68 1.95 -20.74
C ARG A 169 -0.96 0.74 -20.15
N LEU A 170 -0.93 0.68 -18.84
CA LEU A 170 -0.39 -0.40 -18.04
C LEU A 170 -1.51 -0.97 -17.19
N MET A 171 -1.65 -2.29 -17.18
CA MET A 171 -2.52 -2.98 -16.24
C MET A 171 -1.82 -4.24 -15.78
N ALA A 172 -1.74 -4.45 -14.47
CA ALA A 172 -1.33 -5.73 -13.94
C ALA A 172 -2.11 -6.09 -12.68
N SER A 173 -2.26 -7.39 -12.47
CA SER A 173 -2.76 -7.95 -11.23
C SER A 173 -2.06 -9.27 -10.93
N ALA A 174 -1.68 -9.45 -9.68
CA ALA A 174 -1.24 -10.74 -9.14
C ALA A 174 -2.13 -11.09 -7.96
N SER A 175 -2.65 -12.31 -7.92
CA SER A 175 -3.38 -12.83 -6.77
C SER A 175 -2.90 -14.23 -6.41
N ALA A 176 -2.90 -14.54 -5.13
CA ALA A 176 -2.52 -15.84 -4.64
C ALA A 176 -3.29 -16.22 -3.38
N SER A 177 -3.68 -17.48 -3.31
CA SER A 177 -4.36 -18.13 -2.20
C SER A 177 -3.61 -19.41 -1.84
N GLY A 178 -3.40 -19.63 -0.56
CA GLY A 178 -2.67 -20.79 -0.07
C GLY A 178 -3.00 -21.14 1.36
N ILE A 179 -2.73 -22.40 1.69
CA ILE A 179 -2.69 -22.94 3.04
C ILE A 179 -1.33 -22.61 3.64
N GLY A 180 -1.31 -21.93 4.78
CA GLY A 180 -0.12 -21.55 5.54
C GLY A 180 0.70 -20.40 4.94
N SER A 181 0.69 -20.18 3.62
CA SER A 181 1.38 -19.05 2.99
C SER A 181 0.81 -18.69 1.63
N ALA A 182 0.85 -17.40 1.29
CA ALA A 182 0.63 -16.91 -0.06
C ALA A 182 1.35 -15.58 -0.28
N GLN A 183 1.76 -15.32 -1.53
CA GLN A 183 2.39 -14.07 -1.94
C GLN A 183 1.92 -13.65 -3.32
N SER A 184 1.72 -12.34 -3.51
CA SER A 184 1.46 -11.71 -4.79
C SER A 184 2.35 -10.50 -4.97
N ASN A 185 2.92 -10.32 -6.15
CA ASN A 185 3.75 -9.17 -6.49
C ASN A 185 3.51 -8.70 -7.92
N LEU A 186 3.72 -7.41 -8.14
CA LEU A 186 3.80 -6.84 -9.47
C LEU A 186 4.83 -5.73 -9.55
N ASP A 187 5.33 -5.50 -10.75
CA ASP A 187 6.18 -4.38 -11.13
C ASP A 187 5.91 -4.05 -12.59
N ILE A 188 5.30 -2.90 -12.86
CA ILE A 188 4.95 -2.44 -14.20
C ILE A 188 5.46 -1.03 -14.43
N GLY A 189 5.85 -0.73 -15.66
CA GLY A 189 6.25 0.61 -16.00
C GLY A 189 6.19 0.88 -17.49
N THR A 190 6.02 2.16 -17.83
CA THR A 190 6.01 2.65 -19.20
C THR A 190 6.52 4.07 -19.23
N GLY A 191 7.05 4.46 -20.38
CA GLY A 191 7.39 5.85 -20.61
C GLY A 191 8.19 6.09 -21.87
N SER A 192 8.53 7.35 -22.07
CA SER A 192 9.39 7.87 -23.14
C SER A 192 10.10 9.11 -22.62
N ASP A 193 11.42 9.16 -22.77
CA ASP A 193 12.30 10.30 -22.45
C ASP A 193 12.00 11.02 -21.11
N ASP A 194 11.08 11.97 -21.09
CA ASP A 194 10.70 12.83 -19.98
C ASP A 194 9.45 12.37 -19.19
N LYS A 195 8.72 11.36 -19.66
CA LYS A 195 7.44 10.91 -19.08
C LYS A 195 7.47 9.43 -18.76
N ASN A 196 7.46 9.10 -17.47
CA ASN A 196 7.51 7.72 -17.01
C ASN A 196 6.52 7.49 -15.87
N ILE A 197 5.88 6.33 -15.87
CA ILE A 197 5.11 5.80 -14.75
C ILE A 197 5.69 4.44 -14.40
N THR A 198 5.96 4.22 -13.11
CA THR A 198 6.28 2.91 -12.54
C THR A 198 5.33 2.64 -11.38
N ILE A 199 4.75 1.44 -11.35
CA ILE A 199 3.86 0.96 -10.30
C ILE A 199 4.38 -0.40 -9.85
N SER A 200 4.72 -0.52 -8.57
CA SER A 200 5.19 -1.77 -7.99
C SER A 200 4.39 -2.08 -6.73
N GLY A 201 4.22 -3.36 -6.43
CA GLY A 201 3.61 -3.76 -5.17
C GLY A 201 3.84 -5.21 -4.81
N LEU A 202 3.74 -5.50 -3.51
CA LEU A 202 3.94 -6.81 -2.91
C LEU A 202 2.97 -6.95 -1.75
N VAL A 203 2.32 -8.11 -1.65
CA VAL A 203 1.66 -8.57 -0.43
C VAL A 203 2.09 -10.00 -0.17
N SER A 204 2.53 -10.28 1.04
CA SER A 204 2.95 -11.61 1.49
C SER A 204 2.36 -11.90 2.86
N GLY A 205 1.88 -13.13 3.06
CA GLY A 205 1.28 -13.55 4.30
C GLY A 205 1.64 -14.96 4.71
N LEU A 206 1.60 -15.20 6.01
CA LEU A 206 1.83 -16.50 6.62
C LEU A 206 0.75 -16.80 7.65
N ASN A 207 0.41 -18.08 7.80
CA ASN A 207 -0.31 -18.61 8.93
C ASN A 207 0.38 -19.88 9.43
N SER A 208 0.71 -19.96 10.72
CA SER A 208 1.55 -21.03 11.26
C SER A 208 0.89 -22.40 11.33
N ASN A 209 -0.44 -22.49 11.30
CA ASN A 209 -1.19 -23.74 11.53
C ASN A 209 -2.19 -24.00 10.39
N GLU A 210 -1.72 -23.94 9.14
CA GLU A 210 -2.51 -24.28 7.95
C GLU A 210 -3.79 -23.43 7.76
N GLY A 211 -3.80 -22.20 8.29
CA GLY A 211 -4.82 -21.21 7.96
C GLY A 211 -4.74 -20.75 6.50
N THR A 212 -5.80 -20.08 6.05
CA THR A 212 -5.87 -19.55 4.68
C THR A 212 -5.20 -18.18 4.61
N VAL A 213 -4.31 -18.04 3.64
CA VAL A 213 -3.71 -16.75 3.25
C VAL A 213 -4.16 -16.40 1.85
N ASN A 214 -4.69 -15.19 1.67
CA ASN A 214 -5.03 -14.60 0.39
C ASN A 214 -4.27 -13.30 0.21
N THR A 215 -3.72 -13.07 -0.97
CA THR A 215 -2.97 -11.87 -1.32
C THR A 215 -3.38 -11.39 -2.70
N LEU A 216 -3.36 -10.09 -2.91
CA LEU A 216 -3.70 -9.45 -4.17
C LEU A 216 -2.92 -8.13 -4.28
N VAL A 217 -2.33 -7.90 -5.44
CA VAL A 217 -1.77 -6.61 -5.84
C VAL A 217 -2.32 -6.26 -7.21
N LYS A 218 -2.73 -5.01 -7.42
CA LYS A 218 -3.15 -4.47 -8.71
C LYS A 218 -2.45 -3.15 -8.99
N GLY A 219 -2.12 -2.92 -10.25
CA GLY A 219 -1.55 -1.66 -10.74
C GLY A 219 -2.21 -1.28 -12.05
N ASN A 220 -2.54 0.00 -12.22
CA ASN A 220 -3.07 0.56 -13.45
C ASN A 220 -2.43 1.91 -13.69
N GLY A 221 -1.86 2.14 -14.87
CA GLY A 221 -1.23 3.40 -15.24
C GLY A 221 -1.65 3.82 -16.64
N ILE A 222 -1.87 5.12 -16.85
CA ILE A 222 -2.22 5.70 -18.14
C ILE A 222 -1.35 6.95 -18.36
N ILE A 223 -0.72 7.03 -19.52
CA ILE A 223 -0.11 8.26 -20.06
C ILE A 223 -0.92 8.65 -21.29
N ASN A 224 -1.40 9.89 -21.37
CA ASN A 224 -2.07 10.42 -22.55
C ASN A 224 -1.60 11.84 -22.84
N GLY A 225 -0.58 11.98 -23.70
CA GLY A 225 0.01 13.28 -23.99
C GLY A 225 0.70 13.85 -22.75
N THR A 226 0.16 14.94 -22.18
CA THR A 226 0.64 15.54 -20.93
C THR A 226 0.08 14.88 -19.68
N ASP A 227 -1.07 14.24 -19.80
CA ASP A 227 -1.84 13.76 -18.65
C ASP A 227 -1.29 12.39 -18.22
N GLN A 228 -1.13 12.20 -16.91
CA GLN A 228 -0.70 10.93 -16.32
C GLN A 228 -1.58 10.59 -15.12
N ASN A 229 -2.09 9.36 -15.11
CA ASN A 229 -2.81 8.79 -13.97
C ASN A 229 -2.20 7.44 -13.62
N ALA A 230 -1.96 7.19 -12.34
CA ALA A 230 -1.47 5.92 -11.85
C ALA A 230 -2.15 5.52 -10.55
N VAL A 231 -2.67 4.29 -10.51
CA VAL A 231 -3.34 3.68 -9.36
C VAL A 231 -2.66 2.38 -8.98
N GLY A 232 -2.47 2.17 -7.69
CA GLY A 232 -1.93 0.96 -7.08
C GLY A 232 -2.84 0.49 -5.95
N THR A 233 -3.11 -0.81 -5.88
CA THR A 233 -3.95 -1.40 -4.86
C THR A 233 -3.27 -2.63 -4.26
N MET A 234 -3.34 -2.76 -2.95
CA MET A 234 -2.93 -3.96 -2.22
C MET A 234 -4.08 -4.49 -1.40
N TYR A 235 -4.19 -5.81 -1.33
CA TYR A 235 -5.10 -6.50 -0.44
C TYR A 235 -4.45 -7.78 0.08
N GLY A 236 -4.64 -8.06 1.37
CA GLY A 236 -4.17 -9.29 1.99
C GLY A 236 -5.08 -9.71 3.13
N LEU A 237 -5.28 -11.01 3.29
CA LEU A 237 -5.99 -11.63 4.42
C LEU A 237 -5.23 -12.89 4.84
N SER A 238 -4.78 -12.97 6.08
CA SER A 238 -4.22 -14.19 6.69
C SER A 238 -5.08 -14.56 7.88
N SER A 239 -5.66 -15.77 7.89
CA SER A 239 -6.58 -16.17 8.95
C SER A 239 -6.50 -17.67 9.22
N GLY A 240 -6.61 -18.05 10.49
CA GLY A 240 -6.54 -19.44 10.92
C GLY A 240 -6.26 -19.56 12.41
N LYS A 241 -5.78 -20.72 12.85
CA LYS A 241 -5.31 -20.88 14.22
C LYS A 241 -3.85 -20.45 14.35
N GLY A 242 -3.42 -20.11 15.56
CA GLY A 242 -2.02 -19.77 15.84
C GLY A 242 -1.63 -18.38 15.34
N ASN A 243 -0.47 -18.24 14.72
CA ASN A 243 0.07 -16.95 14.28
C ASN A 243 -0.34 -16.63 12.84
N SER A 244 -0.97 -15.49 12.62
CA SER A 244 -1.25 -14.92 11.29
C SER A 244 -0.41 -13.66 11.10
N SER A 245 0.26 -13.53 9.96
CA SER A 245 1.01 -12.33 9.61
C SER A 245 0.75 -11.88 8.17
N LEU A 246 0.83 -10.57 7.95
CA LEU A 246 0.81 -9.94 6.64
C LEU A 246 1.81 -8.79 6.58
N VAL A 247 2.51 -8.71 5.46
CA VAL A 247 3.28 -7.54 5.06
C VAL A 247 2.86 -7.16 3.65
N GLY A 248 2.78 -5.86 3.37
CA GLY A 248 2.66 -5.38 2.02
C GLY A 248 3.26 -4.00 1.84
N ALA A 249 3.70 -3.74 0.62
CA ALA A 249 4.23 -2.45 0.22
C ALA A 249 3.87 -2.16 -1.24
N SER A 250 3.55 -0.91 -1.55
CA SER A 250 3.34 -0.44 -2.91
C SER A 250 4.05 0.89 -3.13
N SER A 251 4.45 1.14 -4.38
CA SER A 251 5.07 2.37 -4.81
C SER A 251 4.51 2.76 -6.17
N ILE A 252 4.15 4.03 -6.31
CA ILE A 252 3.86 4.67 -7.59
C ILE A 252 4.88 5.78 -7.74
N VAL A 253 5.57 5.80 -8.88
CA VAL A 253 6.48 6.87 -9.27
C VAL A 253 6.04 7.36 -10.63
N SER A 254 5.71 8.64 -10.73
CA SER A 254 5.41 9.34 -11.97
C SER A 254 6.38 10.51 -12.12
N ASN A 255 7.01 10.60 -13.28
CA ASN A 255 7.77 11.78 -13.68
C ASN A 255 6.93 12.51 -14.72
N GLN A 256 6.20 13.53 -14.29
CA GLN A 256 5.69 14.55 -15.21
C GLN A 256 6.80 15.57 -15.41
N SER A 257 6.96 16.10 -16.63
CA SER A 257 8.05 17.02 -17.02
C SER A 257 8.22 18.27 -16.14
N SER A 258 7.31 18.53 -15.20
CA SER A 258 7.33 19.64 -14.23
C SER A 258 7.06 19.25 -12.77
N SER A 259 6.67 18.00 -12.46
CA SER A 259 6.46 17.53 -11.08
C SER A 259 6.75 16.03 -10.97
N LEU A 260 7.68 15.67 -10.07
CA LEU A 260 7.83 14.28 -9.63
C LEU A 260 6.68 14.00 -8.67
N GLY A 261 5.89 12.96 -8.94
CA GLY A 261 4.88 12.45 -8.02
C GLY A 261 5.27 11.05 -7.57
N GLU A 262 5.53 10.87 -6.27
CA GLU A 262 5.77 9.55 -5.67
C GLU A 262 4.84 9.34 -4.48
N ILE A 263 4.18 8.18 -4.47
CA ILE A 263 3.41 7.71 -3.32
C ILE A 263 3.88 6.31 -2.99
N GLN A 264 4.29 6.11 -1.74
CA GLN A 264 4.62 4.79 -1.20
C GLN A 264 3.69 4.46 -0.05
N ALA A 265 3.28 3.21 0.02
CA ALA A 265 2.47 2.66 1.10
C ALA A 265 3.15 1.43 1.67
N PHE A 266 3.09 1.26 2.99
CA PHE A 266 3.47 0.00 3.64
C PHE A 266 2.47 -0.39 4.72
N GLY A 267 2.33 -1.69 4.96
CA GLY A 267 1.59 -2.25 6.07
C GLY A 267 2.27 -3.51 6.58
N ASN A 268 2.31 -3.69 7.90
CA ASN A 268 2.83 -4.87 8.58
C ASN A 268 2.01 -5.15 9.84
N SER A 269 1.48 -6.37 9.95
CA SER A 269 0.72 -6.81 11.10
C SER A 269 0.99 -8.27 11.42
N ASN A 270 1.02 -8.57 12.72
CA ASN A 270 1.21 -9.90 13.28
C ASN A 270 0.16 -10.11 14.36
N ALA A 271 -0.62 -11.19 14.25
CA ALA A 271 -1.61 -11.60 15.21
C ALA A 271 -1.26 -13.00 15.73
N PHE A 272 -0.82 -13.08 16.98
CA PHE A 272 -0.66 -14.33 17.70
C PHE A 272 -1.84 -14.52 18.65
N SER A 273 -2.40 -15.73 18.65
CA SER A 273 -3.34 -16.18 19.67
C SER A 273 -3.23 -17.69 19.88
N SER A 274 -3.64 -18.18 21.05
CA SER A 274 -3.82 -19.62 21.30
C SER A 274 -5.03 -20.21 20.56
N GLY A 275 -5.97 -19.37 20.10
CA GLY A 275 -7.09 -19.79 19.26
C GLY A 275 -6.99 -19.22 17.83
N ASN A 276 -8.07 -18.59 17.37
CA ASN A 276 -8.15 -18.06 16.01
C ASN A 276 -7.51 -16.67 15.91
N THR A 277 -6.85 -16.41 14.80
CA THR A 277 -6.30 -15.11 14.43
C THR A 277 -6.71 -14.73 13.02
N SER A 278 -6.77 -13.42 12.78
CA SER A 278 -6.98 -12.86 11.46
C SER A 278 -6.19 -11.57 11.34
N VAL A 279 -5.52 -11.37 10.22
CA VAL A 279 -4.86 -10.12 9.83
C VAL A 279 -5.38 -9.73 8.47
N ASN A 280 -5.72 -8.46 8.30
CA ASN A 280 -6.19 -7.92 7.03
C ASN A 280 -5.42 -6.64 6.68
N LEU A 281 -5.09 -6.50 5.41
CA LEU A 281 -4.36 -5.36 4.83
C LEU A 281 -5.14 -4.87 3.61
N MET A 282 -5.37 -3.57 3.54
CA MET A 282 -5.96 -2.90 2.38
C MET A 282 -5.18 -1.62 2.10
N SER A 283 -4.77 -1.40 0.86
CA SER A 283 -4.14 -0.14 0.44
C SER A 283 -4.65 0.30 -0.91
N ASN A 284 -4.82 1.60 -1.08
CA ASN A 284 -5.11 2.23 -2.35
C ASN A 284 -4.30 3.52 -2.47
N THR A 285 -3.47 3.61 -3.50
CA THR A 285 -2.62 4.77 -3.80
C THR A 285 -2.92 5.24 -5.21
N ASN A 286 -3.05 6.54 -5.41
CA ASN A 286 -3.43 7.15 -6.69
C ASN A 286 -2.67 8.47 -6.89
N ILE A 287 -2.15 8.70 -8.10
CA ILE A 287 -1.62 9.98 -8.56
C ILE A 287 -2.49 10.43 -9.75
N GLU A 288 -3.09 11.61 -9.62
CA GLU A 288 -3.86 12.30 -10.66
C GLU A 288 -3.34 13.73 -10.80
N ASP A 289 -2.62 14.01 -11.90
CA ASP A 289 -2.01 15.32 -12.18
C ASP A 289 -1.09 15.82 -11.02
N GLU A 290 -1.42 16.96 -10.39
CA GLU A 290 -0.67 17.53 -9.26
C GLU A 290 -1.14 16.99 -7.88
N GLY A 291 -2.24 16.23 -7.87
CA GLY A 291 -2.85 15.68 -6.66
C GLY A 291 -2.56 14.19 -6.48
N GLY A 292 -2.75 13.71 -5.25
CA GLY A 292 -2.65 12.29 -4.99
C GLY A 292 -3.44 11.87 -3.77
N LEU A 293 -3.90 10.63 -3.78
CA LEU A 293 -4.58 9.98 -2.67
C LEU A 293 -3.76 8.78 -2.24
N GLY A 294 -3.59 8.60 -0.93
CA GLY A 294 -3.03 7.40 -0.37
C GLY A 294 -3.89 6.96 0.80
N VAL A 295 -4.27 5.69 0.86
CA VAL A 295 -4.95 5.10 2.01
C VAL A 295 -4.32 3.75 2.27
N VAL A 296 -3.93 3.51 3.52
CA VAL A 296 -3.51 2.18 4.01
C VAL A 296 -4.27 1.89 5.28
N HIS A 297 -4.92 0.74 5.31
CA HIS A 297 -5.54 0.16 6.48
C HIS A 297 -4.87 -1.17 6.76
N ILE A 298 -4.55 -1.41 8.02
CA ILE A 298 -4.12 -2.74 8.46
C ILE A 298 -4.69 -3.03 9.84
N ASP A 299 -5.24 -4.23 9.99
CA ASP A 299 -5.81 -4.70 11.24
C ASP A 299 -5.38 -6.12 11.57
N GLY A 300 -5.45 -6.45 12.85
CA GLY A 300 -5.23 -7.78 13.38
C GLY A 300 -6.21 -8.07 14.51
N ASN A 301 -6.65 -9.32 14.59
CA ASN A 301 -7.58 -9.82 15.59
C ASN A 301 -7.09 -11.18 16.11
N GLY A 302 -7.30 -11.44 17.39
CA GLY A 302 -7.02 -12.72 18.05
C GLY A 302 -8.09 -13.08 19.07
N GLN A 303 -8.36 -14.38 19.19
CA GLN A 303 -9.23 -14.97 20.21
C GLN A 303 -8.57 -16.21 20.79
N GLY A 304 -8.45 -16.25 22.13
CA GLY A 304 -7.81 -17.33 22.87
C GLY A 304 -7.25 -16.82 24.19
N THR A 305 -6.74 -17.71 25.03
CA THR A 305 -6.16 -17.39 26.36
C THR A 305 -5.07 -16.31 26.32
N ASP A 306 -4.14 -16.43 25.38
CA ASP A 306 -3.06 -15.46 25.17
C ASP A 306 -3.25 -14.80 23.82
N ASN A 307 -3.06 -13.49 23.76
CA ASN A 307 -3.15 -12.72 22.53
C ASN A 307 -1.99 -11.72 22.45
N TYR A 308 -1.39 -11.61 21.27
CA TYR A 308 -0.43 -10.55 20.97
C TYR A 308 -0.62 -10.09 19.53
N ILE A 309 -1.19 -8.91 19.38
CA ILE A 309 -1.51 -8.29 18.10
C ILE A 309 -0.65 -7.04 17.94
N VAL A 310 0.00 -6.88 16.80
CA VAL A 310 0.76 -5.68 16.44
C VAL A 310 0.33 -5.29 15.04
N ALA A 311 0.05 -4.00 14.83
CA ALA A 311 -0.23 -3.47 13.50
C ALA A 311 0.53 -2.16 13.31
N SER A 312 1.05 -1.96 12.10
CA SER A 312 1.78 -0.77 11.71
C SER A 312 1.61 -0.51 10.23
N ASN A 313 1.44 0.75 9.86
CA ASN A 313 1.41 1.15 8.46
C ASN A 313 2.01 2.54 8.29
N GLY A 314 2.12 2.95 7.04
CA GLY A 314 2.45 4.31 6.73
C GLY A 314 2.34 4.62 5.26
N LEU A 315 2.42 5.93 5.00
CA LEU A 315 2.36 6.53 3.68
C LEU A 315 3.52 7.51 3.56
N LYS A 316 4.24 7.44 2.44
CA LYS A 316 5.17 8.48 2.02
C LYS A 316 4.59 9.16 0.80
N PHE A 317 4.67 10.48 0.77
CA PHE A 317 4.23 11.30 -0.33
C PHE A 317 5.33 12.30 -0.69
N LEU A 318 5.70 12.31 -1.96
CA LEU A 318 6.68 13.24 -2.52
C LEU A 318 6.05 13.91 -3.74
N ASN A 319 6.01 15.24 -3.72
CA ASN A 319 5.71 16.06 -4.88
C ASN A 319 6.76 17.17 -5.06
N SER A 320 6.61 18.02 -6.07
CA SER A 320 7.54 19.12 -6.35
C SER A 320 7.72 20.12 -5.19
N ASP A 321 6.77 20.17 -4.25
CA ASP A 321 6.76 21.12 -3.13
C ASP A 321 6.91 20.47 -1.75
N ASN A 322 6.71 19.15 -1.63
CA ASN A 322 6.59 18.45 -0.36
C ASN A 322 7.26 17.08 -0.37
N ASP A 323 7.91 16.74 0.75
CA ASP A 323 8.36 15.40 1.09
C ASP A 323 7.85 15.10 2.51
N ALA A 324 6.90 14.16 2.61
CA ALA A 324 6.23 13.86 3.86
C ALA A 324 6.07 12.35 4.06
N ALA A 325 6.17 11.93 5.33
CA ALA A 325 5.95 10.56 5.73
C ALA A 325 5.04 10.51 6.96
N PHE A 326 4.12 9.57 6.94
CA PHE A 326 3.07 9.37 7.92
C PHE A 326 3.13 7.94 8.41
N MET A 327 3.11 7.74 9.73
CA MET A 327 3.20 6.41 10.31
C MET A 327 2.22 6.25 11.47
N GLY A 328 1.49 5.14 11.45
CA GLY A 328 0.68 4.69 12.57
C GLY A 328 1.16 3.33 13.05
N THR A 329 1.10 3.10 14.36
CA THR A 329 1.44 1.79 14.94
C THR A 329 0.73 1.58 16.26
N GLY A 330 0.35 0.34 16.54
CA GLY A 330 -0.08 -0.05 17.87
C GLY A 330 0.11 -1.53 18.14
N ASN A 331 -0.11 -1.91 19.39
CA ASN A 331 -0.11 -3.29 19.82
C ASN A 331 -1.08 -3.52 20.98
N VAL A 332 -1.57 -4.76 21.08
CA VAL A 332 -2.36 -5.27 22.19
C VAL A 332 -1.78 -6.61 22.63
N LYS A 333 -1.48 -6.75 23.92
CA LYS A 333 -1.00 -7.98 24.54
C LYS A 333 -1.93 -8.36 25.69
N GLY A 334 -2.64 -9.47 25.57
CA GLY A 334 -3.48 -10.04 26.62
C GLY A 334 -2.93 -11.38 27.10
N ILE A 335 -2.95 -11.62 28.40
CA ILE A 335 -2.59 -12.90 29.04
C ILE A 335 -3.72 -13.26 29.99
N GLY A 336 -4.48 -14.30 29.65
CA GLY A 336 -5.60 -14.81 30.44
C GLY A 336 -5.64 -16.33 30.45
N SER A 337 -6.69 -16.90 31.04
CA SER A 337 -6.92 -18.36 31.10
C SER A 337 -8.17 -18.81 30.35
N ASP A 338 -9.01 -17.89 29.88
CA ASP A 338 -10.26 -18.17 29.18
C ASP A 338 -10.10 -17.93 27.67
N GLU A 339 -10.55 -18.91 26.88
CA GLU A 339 -10.57 -18.89 25.41
C GLU A 339 -11.47 -17.79 24.82
N ASN A 340 -12.34 -17.20 25.63
CA ASN A 340 -13.16 -16.04 25.26
C ASN A 340 -12.40 -14.70 25.28
N SER A 341 -11.14 -14.68 25.73
CA SER A 341 -10.30 -13.48 25.67
C SER A 341 -10.06 -13.07 24.20
N LYS A 342 -10.07 -11.77 23.94
CA LYS A 342 -10.01 -11.17 22.59
C LYS A 342 -9.02 -10.01 22.56
N ALA A 343 -8.38 -9.81 21.43
CA ALA A 343 -7.58 -8.61 21.19
C ALA A 343 -7.71 -8.19 19.72
N SER A 344 -7.71 -6.89 19.49
CA SER A 344 -7.70 -6.29 18.16
C SER A 344 -6.85 -5.03 18.13
N GLN A 345 -6.18 -4.83 17.00
CA GLN A 345 -5.42 -3.62 16.70
C GLN A 345 -5.75 -3.22 15.28
N SER A 346 -6.09 -1.95 15.04
CA SER A 346 -6.23 -1.40 13.70
C SER A 346 -5.41 -0.12 13.58
N VAL A 347 -4.88 0.11 12.38
CA VAL A 347 -4.20 1.34 12.00
C VAL A 347 -4.69 1.77 10.63
N ASP A 348 -5.15 3.02 10.54
CA ASP A 348 -5.52 3.70 9.30
C ASP A 348 -4.58 4.87 9.08
N THR A 349 -3.97 4.98 7.90
CA THR A 349 -3.25 6.17 7.46
C THR A 349 -3.83 6.58 6.10
N ALA A 350 -4.27 7.83 5.98
CA ALA A 350 -4.89 8.36 4.77
C ALA A 350 -4.40 9.77 4.46
N VAL A 351 -4.25 10.08 3.18
CA VAL A 351 -4.00 11.40 2.60
C VAL A 351 -5.02 11.59 1.48
N ASP A 352 -5.78 12.68 1.53
CA ASP A 352 -6.73 13.03 0.47
C ASP A 352 -6.10 13.95 -0.59
N PRO A 353 -6.76 14.15 -1.75
CA PRO A 353 -6.23 15.00 -2.83
C PRO A 353 -6.02 16.47 -2.44
N SER A 354 -6.63 16.93 -1.34
CA SER A 354 -6.41 18.28 -0.80
C SER A 354 -5.21 18.37 0.15
N GLY A 355 -4.51 17.25 0.36
CA GLY A 355 -3.35 17.15 1.25
C GLY A 355 -3.73 17.01 2.72
N VAL A 356 -5.00 16.73 3.06
CA VAL A 356 -5.42 16.47 4.44
C VAL A 356 -5.01 15.05 4.82
N VAL A 357 -4.31 14.94 5.94
CA VAL A 357 -3.78 13.68 6.44
C VAL A 357 -4.54 13.23 7.67
N LYS A 358 -4.83 11.94 7.75
CA LYS A 358 -5.46 11.31 8.91
C LYS A 358 -4.75 10.01 9.29
N ILE A 359 -4.32 9.92 10.54
CA ILE A 359 -3.77 8.71 11.15
C ILE A 359 -4.64 8.30 12.33
N VAL A 360 -5.08 7.04 12.36
CA VAL A 360 -5.89 6.49 13.45
C VAL A 360 -5.29 5.15 13.87
N ALA A 361 -4.68 5.10 15.05
CA ALA A 361 -4.34 3.86 15.72
C ALA A 361 -5.40 3.54 16.78
N LYS A 362 -5.94 2.33 16.76
CA LYS A 362 -6.98 1.87 17.68
C LYS A 362 -6.70 0.48 18.20
N SER A 363 -6.75 0.34 19.52
CA SER A 363 -6.69 -0.92 20.23
C SER A 363 -7.99 -1.23 20.98
N ASP A 364 -8.40 -2.50 20.95
CA ASP A 364 -9.45 -3.03 21.82
C ASP A 364 -9.00 -4.41 22.34
N GLY A 365 -9.08 -4.64 23.64
CA GLY A 365 -8.65 -5.89 24.25
C GLY A 365 -9.47 -6.29 25.46
N GLN A 366 -9.69 -7.59 25.58
CA GLN A 366 -10.33 -8.23 26.71
C GLN A 366 -9.50 -9.45 27.13
N SER A 367 -8.95 -9.42 28.35
CA SER A 367 -8.28 -10.58 28.95
C SER A 367 -9.13 -11.14 30.10
N ILE A 368 -9.43 -12.43 30.06
CA ILE A 368 -10.31 -13.09 31.03
C ILE A 368 -9.58 -14.28 31.63
N SER A 369 -9.67 -14.38 32.95
CA SER A 369 -9.11 -15.47 33.74
C SER A 369 -10.13 -16.00 34.74
N HIS A 370 -10.06 -17.31 35.02
CA HIS A 370 -10.97 -18.05 35.90
C HIS A 370 -10.19 -18.83 36.96
N ASP A 371 -10.91 -19.45 37.91
CA ASP A 371 -10.35 -20.41 38.88
C ASP A 371 -9.14 -19.90 39.67
N GLY A 372 -9.18 -18.60 39.97
CA GLY A 372 -8.15 -17.96 40.76
C GLY A 372 -6.85 -17.62 40.01
N THR A 373 -6.89 -17.64 38.68
CA THR A 373 -5.75 -17.26 37.85
C THR A 373 -5.70 -15.76 37.58
N ASN A 374 -4.50 -15.28 37.24
CA ASN A 374 -4.22 -13.86 36.98
C ASN A 374 -4.61 -13.49 35.55
N SER A 375 -4.96 -12.23 35.32
CA SER A 375 -5.22 -11.67 33.99
C SER A 375 -4.42 -10.39 33.79
N SER A 376 -3.91 -10.17 32.59
CA SER A 376 -3.26 -8.89 32.27
C SER A 376 -3.52 -8.48 30.84
N LEU A 377 -3.60 -7.16 30.63
CA LEU A 377 -3.76 -6.55 29.33
C LEU A 377 -2.84 -5.33 29.24
N THR A 378 -2.10 -5.21 28.14
CA THR A 378 -1.32 -4.03 27.79
C THR A 378 -1.65 -3.63 26.36
N PHE A 379 -1.90 -2.35 26.14
CA PHE A 379 -2.17 -1.83 24.80
C PHE A 379 -1.49 -0.47 24.61
N ASN A 380 -0.97 -0.26 23.41
CA ASN A 380 -0.25 0.95 23.06
C ASN A 380 -0.65 1.39 21.65
N ASP A 381 -1.01 2.66 21.48
CA ASP A 381 -1.36 3.24 20.18
C ASP A 381 -0.55 4.50 19.92
N ASN A 382 0.02 4.61 18.72
CA ASN A 382 0.84 5.73 18.30
C ASN A 382 0.41 6.24 16.92
N GLY A 383 0.25 7.55 16.81
CA GLY A 383 0.08 8.26 15.54
C GLY A 383 1.15 9.33 15.37
N LEU A 384 1.94 9.23 14.28
CA LEU A 384 3.04 10.15 13.98
C LEU A 384 2.77 10.86 12.65
N VAL A 385 2.54 12.17 12.73
CA VAL A 385 2.30 13.03 11.57
C VAL A 385 3.43 14.06 11.45
N GLY A 386 4.20 14.03 10.36
CA GLY A 386 5.28 14.98 10.14
C GLY A 386 5.50 15.37 8.67
N GLY A 387 6.19 16.50 8.47
CA GLY A 387 6.86 16.85 7.21
C GLY A 387 6.10 17.78 6.25
N TRP A 388 4.77 17.87 6.34
CA TRP A 388 3.98 18.63 5.37
C TRP A 388 3.63 20.04 5.88
N ARG A 389 4.01 21.09 5.13
CA ARG A 389 3.70 22.50 5.49
C ARG A 389 2.42 22.94 4.78
N ASN A 390 1.59 23.75 5.45
CA ASN A 390 0.35 24.34 4.91
C ASN A 390 -0.87 23.39 4.73
N SER A 391 -0.89 22.23 5.38
CA SER A 391 -2.04 21.31 5.36
C SER A 391 -2.73 21.15 6.72
N SER A 392 -3.93 20.53 6.70
CA SER A 392 -4.66 20.12 7.90
C SER A 392 -4.33 18.66 8.26
N PHE A 393 -4.13 18.39 9.55
CA PHE A 393 -3.69 17.07 10.04
C PHE A 393 -4.62 16.53 11.11
N GLY A 394 -4.83 15.21 11.08
CA GLY A 394 -5.63 14.44 12.03
C GLY A 394 -4.82 13.29 12.64
N GLY A 395 -4.48 13.34 13.93
CA GLY A 395 -3.75 12.26 14.62
C GLY A 395 -4.55 11.66 15.77
N PHE A 396 -4.88 10.37 15.73
CA PHE A 396 -5.72 9.72 16.73
C PHE A 396 -5.06 8.43 17.26
N ALA A 397 -4.94 8.32 18.58
CA ALA A 397 -4.53 7.10 19.29
C ALA A 397 -5.58 6.78 20.36
N ASN A 398 -6.39 5.73 20.14
CA ASN A 398 -7.51 5.39 21.02
C ASN A 398 -7.47 3.93 21.45
N GLY A 399 -7.36 3.68 22.75
CA GLY A 399 -7.32 2.33 23.29
C GLY A 399 -8.39 2.06 24.34
N LEU A 400 -8.99 0.89 24.26
CA LEU A 400 -9.90 0.33 25.26
C LEU A 400 -9.37 -1.02 25.72
N GLY A 401 -9.26 -1.21 27.03
CA GLY A 401 -8.83 -2.47 27.60
C GLY A 401 -9.65 -2.90 28.80
N VAL A 402 -9.98 -4.18 28.84
CA VAL A 402 -10.68 -4.82 29.95
C VAL A 402 -9.90 -6.05 30.39
N ALA A 403 -9.72 -6.22 31.69
CA ALA A 403 -9.19 -7.47 32.23
C ALA A 403 -9.98 -7.95 33.45
N SER A 404 -10.07 -9.27 33.65
CA SER A 404 -10.77 -9.86 34.79
C SER A 404 -10.16 -11.15 35.33
N GLY A 405 -9.97 -11.27 36.65
CA GLY A 405 -9.34 -12.43 37.33
C GLY A 405 -9.02 -12.22 38.82
N GLN A 406 -8.14 -13.06 39.41
CA GLN A 406 -7.72 -12.97 40.84
C GLN A 406 -6.54 -12.03 41.11
N ASN A 407 -5.76 -11.66 40.09
CA ASN A 407 -4.86 -10.52 40.12
C ASN A 407 -4.88 -9.91 38.72
N THR A 408 -5.28 -8.65 38.62
CA THR A 408 -5.58 -8.05 37.32
C THR A 408 -4.81 -6.76 37.09
N ASN A 409 -4.15 -6.63 35.94
CA ASN A 409 -3.53 -5.37 35.53
C ASN A 409 -3.91 -4.99 34.11
N VAL A 410 -4.32 -3.74 33.91
CA VAL A 410 -4.59 -3.17 32.60
C VAL A 410 -3.75 -1.91 32.42
N THR A 411 -2.92 -1.87 31.39
CA THR A 411 -2.05 -0.72 31.09
C THR A 411 -2.30 -0.24 29.66
N GLY A 412 -2.67 1.04 29.50
CA GLY A 412 -2.93 1.66 28.20
C GLY A 412 -2.06 2.89 27.97
N GLN A 413 -1.36 2.98 26.84
CA GLN A 413 -0.58 4.17 26.49
C GLN A 413 -0.88 4.68 25.08
N GLY A 414 -1.26 5.95 24.99
CA GLY A 414 -1.49 6.65 23.74
C GLY A 414 -0.45 7.73 23.50
N PHE A 415 0.01 7.83 22.27
CA PHE A 415 0.92 8.88 21.83
C PHE A 415 0.50 9.43 20.47
N VAL A 416 0.33 10.74 20.41
CA VAL A 416 0.12 11.45 19.15
C VAL A 416 1.16 12.56 19.02
N GLU A 417 1.88 12.57 17.92
CA GLU A 417 2.76 13.68 17.53
C GLU A 417 2.33 14.24 16.18
N MET A 418 2.15 15.55 16.13
CA MET A 418 1.74 16.28 14.94
C MET A 418 2.60 17.52 14.74
N ASN A 419 3.01 17.77 13.50
CA ASN A 419 3.76 18.94 13.09
C ASN A 419 3.15 19.54 11.82
N GLY A 420 2.49 20.70 11.92
CA GLY A 420 1.69 21.29 10.85
C GLY A 420 1.10 22.66 11.17
N SER A 421 0.27 23.22 10.28
CA SER A 421 -0.35 24.55 10.44
C SER A 421 -1.79 24.51 11.00
N SER A 422 -2.54 23.43 10.76
CA SER A 422 -3.88 23.20 11.32
C SER A 422 -3.97 21.75 11.78
N MET A 423 -4.26 21.51 13.07
CA MET A 423 -4.11 20.18 13.66
C MET A 423 -5.25 19.81 14.59
N ASN A 424 -5.89 18.68 14.28
CA ASN A 424 -6.83 17.97 15.12
C ASN A 424 -6.15 16.69 15.63
N GLY A 425 -6.06 16.52 16.94
CA GLY A 425 -5.48 15.32 17.51
C GLY A 425 -6.16 14.85 18.78
N ASN A 426 -6.11 13.54 19.01
CA ASN A 426 -6.69 12.91 20.19
C ASN A 426 -5.83 11.73 20.65
N SER A 427 -5.49 11.71 21.93
CA SER A 427 -4.95 10.55 22.61
C SER A 427 -5.90 10.19 23.74
N SER A 428 -6.49 8.98 23.70
CA SER A 428 -7.49 8.52 24.67
C SER A 428 -7.22 7.07 25.04
N MET A 429 -6.96 6.81 26.33
CA MET A 429 -6.72 5.47 26.86
C MET A 429 -7.71 5.17 27.98
N GLN A 430 -8.45 4.07 27.84
CA GLN A 430 -9.43 3.64 28.83
C GLN A 430 -9.17 2.19 29.26
N ALA A 431 -9.06 1.98 30.57
CA ALA A 431 -8.73 0.69 31.16
C ALA A 431 -9.73 0.32 32.26
N PHE A 432 -10.19 -0.94 32.25
CA PHE A 432 -11.11 -1.50 33.23
C PHE A 432 -10.56 -2.80 33.81
N GLY A 433 -10.53 -2.93 35.13
CA GLY A 433 -10.15 -4.16 35.81
C GLY A 433 -11.25 -4.62 36.78
N THR A 434 -11.57 -5.92 36.80
CA THR A 434 -12.57 -6.48 37.71
C THR A 434 -12.19 -7.85 38.26
N GLY A 435 -12.62 -8.20 39.47
CA GLY A 435 -12.40 -9.54 40.01
C GLY A 435 -12.14 -9.57 41.51
N ASN A 436 -11.20 -10.41 41.93
CA ASN A 436 -10.77 -10.52 43.32
C ASN A 436 -9.30 -10.16 43.44
N GLY A 437 -8.84 -9.86 44.65
CA GLY A 437 -7.45 -9.54 44.95
C GLY A 437 -7.02 -8.18 44.39
N PRO A 438 -5.69 -7.95 44.30
CA PRO A 438 -5.09 -6.78 43.70
C PRO A 438 -5.48 -6.59 42.22
N ILE A 439 -6.11 -5.44 41.94
CA ILE A 439 -6.49 -5.01 40.60
C ILE A 439 -5.97 -3.60 40.34
N SER A 440 -5.45 -3.35 39.13
CA SER A 440 -4.96 -2.05 38.70
C SER A 440 -5.32 -1.71 37.26
N ALA A 441 -5.56 -0.42 37.01
CA ALA A 441 -5.76 0.18 35.70
C ALA A 441 -4.90 1.45 35.60
N ASP A 442 -3.90 1.43 34.72
CA ASP A 442 -2.97 2.52 34.45
C ASP A 442 -3.16 3.01 33.02
N THR A 443 -3.47 4.30 32.85
CA THR A 443 -3.67 4.91 31.53
C THR A 443 -2.80 6.14 31.37
N LYS A 444 -2.25 6.30 30.17
CA LYS A 444 -1.44 7.45 29.79
C LYS A 444 -1.82 7.94 28.41
N ALA A 445 -2.07 9.23 28.27
CA ALA A 445 -2.33 9.88 27.00
C ALA A 445 -1.34 11.02 26.79
N VAL A 446 -0.70 11.06 25.61
CA VAL A 446 0.30 12.06 25.24
C VAL A 446 -0.09 12.70 23.92
N LEU A 447 -0.04 14.03 23.88
CA LEU A 447 -0.30 14.82 22.69
C LEU A 447 0.81 15.87 22.54
N ASN A 448 1.61 15.72 21.49
CA ASN A 448 2.65 16.66 21.09
C ASN A 448 2.23 17.34 19.79
N VAL A 449 2.16 18.67 19.81
CA VAL A 449 1.69 19.49 18.70
C VAL A 449 2.71 20.57 18.41
N VAL A 450 3.19 20.66 17.18
CA VAL A 450 4.06 21.75 16.71
C VAL A 450 3.30 22.55 15.67
N GLU A 451 2.79 23.71 16.10
CA GLU A 451 1.98 24.62 15.28
C GLU A 451 2.77 25.90 15.01
N ASP A 452 3.01 26.23 13.75
CA ASP A 452 3.79 27.42 13.36
C ASP A 452 5.15 27.55 14.10
N GLY A 453 5.80 26.41 14.32
CA GLY A 453 7.06 26.32 15.08
C GLY A 453 6.93 26.45 16.60
N VAL A 454 5.71 26.56 17.14
CA VAL A 454 5.41 26.56 18.56
C VAL A 454 5.04 25.16 19.01
N GLN A 455 5.91 24.56 19.83
CA GLN A 455 5.67 23.25 20.43
C GLN A 455 4.79 23.36 21.69
N ARG A 456 3.74 22.54 21.72
CA ARG A 456 2.82 22.29 22.83
C ARG A 456 2.85 20.79 23.13
N ASN A 457 3.24 20.42 24.34
CA ASN A 457 3.27 19.03 24.77
C ASN A 457 2.37 18.86 25.98
N GLY A 458 1.43 17.93 25.90
CA GLY A 458 0.56 17.56 26.99
C GLY A 458 0.70 16.07 27.33
N THR A 459 0.65 15.76 28.62
CA THR A 459 0.64 14.38 29.11
C THR A 459 -0.36 14.26 30.24
N VAL A 460 -1.24 13.27 30.15
CA VAL A 460 -2.24 12.92 31.16
C VAL A 460 -1.97 11.49 31.59
N ASN A 461 -1.92 11.26 32.90
CA ASN A 461 -1.71 9.93 33.45
C ASN A 461 -2.72 9.66 34.58
N GLY A 462 -3.26 8.45 34.62
CA GLY A 462 -4.30 8.05 35.56
C GLY A 462 -4.07 6.64 36.06
N ILE A 463 -4.02 6.46 37.38
CA ILE A 463 -3.81 5.17 38.03
C ILE A 463 -4.96 4.91 38.99
N ALA A 464 -5.65 3.79 38.80
CA ALA A 464 -6.69 3.29 39.68
C ALA A 464 -6.30 1.89 40.18
N ALA A 465 -6.33 1.65 41.48
CA ALA A 465 -6.02 0.35 42.05
C ALA A 465 -6.95 0.01 43.23
N ALA A 466 -7.31 -1.27 43.36
CA ALA A 466 -8.13 -1.79 44.44
C ALA A 466 -7.66 -3.19 44.86
N ASP A 467 -7.83 -3.52 46.12
CA ASP A 467 -7.56 -4.85 46.69
C ASP A 467 -8.71 -5.25 47.63
N GLY A 468 -9.06 -6.53 47.62
CA GLY A 468 -10.17 -7.10 48.37
C GLY A 468 -10.97 -8.11 47.55
N THR A 469 -12.24 -8.27 47.92
CA THR A 469 -13.21 -9.08 47.17
C THR A 469 -14.07 -8.18 46.30
N ASN A 470 -14.52 -8.68 45.14
CA ASN A 470 -15.32 -7.91 44.15
C ASN A 470 -14.77 -6.50 43.90
N THR A 471 -13.52 -6.43 43.46
CA THR A 471 -12.83 -5.20 43.11
C THR A 471 -13.21 -4.77 41.69
N ASN A 472 -13.39 -3.46 41.49
CA ASN A 472 -13.62 -2.84 40.20
C ASN A 472 -12.81 -1.55 40.13
N VAL A 473 -12.02 -1.41 39.07
CA VAL A 473 -11.22 -0.21 38.80
C VAL A 473 -11.48 0.24 37.38
N GLN A 474 -11.49 1.56 37.19
CA GLN A 474 -11.57 2.21 35.90
C GLN A 474 -10.59 3.37 35.89
N SER A 475 -9.83 3.51 34.81
CA SER A 475 -8.96 4.64 34.55
C SER A 475 -9.18 5.13 33.13
N LEU A 476 -9.27 6.45 32.94
CA LEU A 476 -9.36 7.14 31.66
C LEU A 476 -8.38 8.29 31.67
N SER A 477 -7.51 8.33 30.66
CA SER A 477 -6.67 9.48 30.34
C SER A 477 -6.96 9.92 28.92
N LEU A 478 -7.37 11.18 28.76
CA LEU A 478 -7.69 11.77 27.47
C LEU A 478 -7.07 13.16 27.37
N ILE A 479 -6.42 13.42 26.25
CA ILE A 479 -6.01 14.74 25.80
C ILE A 479 -6.33 14.89 24.32
N SER A 480 -7.02 15.97 23.97
CA SER A 480 -7.33 16.29 22.59
C SER A 480 -7.06 17.76 22.30
N ASN A 481 -6.86 18.05 21.02
CA ASN A 481 -6.80 19.39 20.46
C ASN A 481 -7.69 19.37 19.23
N ILE A 482 -8.81 20.06 19.26
CA ILE A 482 -9.78 20.13 18.16
C ILE A 482 -10.03 21.60 17.86
N ASP A 483 -9.76 22.01 16.62
CA ASP A 483 -9.92 23.38 16.14
C ASP A 483 -9.22 24.41 17.04
N GLY A 484 -8.03 24.03 17.56
CA GLY A 484 -7.23 24.85 18.47
C GLY A 484 -7.68 24.81 19.94
N PHE A 485 -8.79 24.14 20.26
CA PHE A 485 -9.26 23.95 21.63
C PHE A 485 -8.68 22.67 22.23
N GLU A 486 -7.87 22.84 23.27
CA GLU A 486 -7.28 21.73 24.01
C GLU A 486 -8.22 21.28 25.14
N ALA A 487 -8.61 20.01 25.13
CA ALA A 487 -9.43 19.41 26.17
C ALA A 487 -8.67 18.28 26.86
N VAL A 488 -8.76 18.23 28.18
CA VAL A 488 -8.17 17.17 29.00
C VAL A 488 -9.25 16.59 29.91
N ASN A 489 -9.33 15.26 29.90
CA ASN A 489 -10.17 14.51 30.83
C ASN A 489 -9.33 13.41 31.48
N ASN A 490 -9.36 13.36 32.81
CA ASN A 490 -8.68 12.36 33.58
C ASN A 490 -9.65 11.85 34.65
N TYR A 491 -9.97 10.56 34.61
CA TYR A 491 -11.03 9.99 35.44
C TYR A 491 -10.62 8.62 35.99
N GLN A 492 -10.72 8.48 37.32
CA GLN A 492 -10.49 7.23 38.02
C GLN A 492 -11.72 6.89 38.85
N LYS A 493 -12.16 5.63 38.78
CA LYS A 493 -13.18 5.08 39.66
C LYS A 493 -12.67 3.78 40.24
N VAL A 494 -12.83 3.61 41.54
CA VAL A 494 -12.42 2.40 42.26
C VAL A 494 -13.50 2.01 43.25
N SER A 495 -13.73 0.72 43.36
CA SER A 495 -14.59 0.13 44.40
C SER A 495 -14.12 -1.27 44.74
N SER A 496 -14.38 -1.68 45.97
CA SER A 496 -14.13 -3.03 46.46
C SER A 496 -15.18 -3.36 47.52
N SER A 497 -15.63 -4.61 47.56
CA SER A 497 -16.73 -5.02 48.45
C SER A 497 -16.71 -6.51 48.80
N GLY A 498 -16.82 -6.82 50.08
CA GLY A 498 -17.02 -8.18 50.59
C GLY A 498 -16.30 -8.41 51.91
N ALA A 499 -16.15 -9.67 52.30
CA ALA A 499 -15.54 -10.03 53.58
C ALA A 499 -14.01 -9.88 53.54
N GLY A 500 -13.43 -9.33 54.62
CA GLY A 500 -11.98 -9.18 54.78
C GLY A 500 -11.48 -7.73 54.68
N SER A 501 -10.16 -7.56 54.64
CA SER A 501 -9.51 -6.27 54.43
C SER A 501 -9.68 -5.80 52.99
N SER A 502 -9.94 -4.50 52.80
CA SER A 502 -10.01 -3.89 51.48
C SER A 502 -9.26 -2.56 51.43
N SER A 503 -8.65 -2.27 50.29
CA SER A 503 -8.03 -0.99 50.00
C SER A 503 -8.42 -0.51 48.59
N VAL A 504 -8.53 0.80 48.42
CA VAL A 504 -8.80 1.44 47.12
C VAL A 504 -7.94 2.69 47.01
N SER A 505 -7.44 2.97 45.81
CA SER A 505 -6.62 4.15 45.53
C SER A 505 -6.86 4.64 44.10
N ALA A 506 -6.92 5.96 43.94
CA ALA A 506 -7.06 6.62 42.65
C ALA A 506 -6.13 7.83 42.64
N SER A 507 -5.38 7.99 41.56
CA SER A 507 -4.50 9.14 41.37
C SER A 507 -4.50 9.58 39.92
N SER A 508 -4.40 10.89 39.72
CA SER A 508 -4.34 11.55 38.42
C SER A 508 -3.20 12.55 38.40
N SER A 509 -2.54 12.68 37.26
CA SER A 509 -1.55 13.72 37.01
C SER A 509 -1.68 14.27 35.59
N THR A 510 -1.34 15.53 35.42
CA THR A 510 -1.39 16.20 34.12
C THR A 510 -0.24 17.19 34.03
N ILE A 511 0.48 17.16 32.92
CA ILE A 511 1.66 18.00 32.67
C ILE A 511 1.46 18.69 31.33
N PHE A 512 1.45 20.03 31.33
CA PHE A 512 1.48 20.86 30.13
C PHE A 512 2.82 21.58 30.02
N LYS A 513 3.49 21.45 28.88
CA LYS A 513 4.72 22.18 28.55
C LYS A 513 4.48 23.05 27.32
N ARG A 514 4.77 24.35 27.44
CA ARG A 514 4.73 25.32 26.34
C ARG A 514 6.10 25.98 26.19
N LYS A 515 6.66 26.03 24.98
CA LYS A 515 7.90 26.79 24.72
C LYS A 515 7.61 28.30 24.82
N LYS A 516 8.44 29.05 25.58
CA LYS A 516 8.27 30.51 25.79
C LYS A 516 8.26 31.27 24.45
N ARG A 517 7.38 32.27 24.34
CA ARG A 517 7.09 33.15 23.17
C ARG A 517 8.26 34.07 22.72
N PHE A 518 9.49 33.59 22.63
CA PHE A 518 10.61 34.43 22.19
C PHE A 518 10.60 34.73 20.67
N SER A 519 9.91 33.92 19.85
CA SER A 519 9.79 34.17 18.39
C SER A 519 8.85 35.33 18.06
N VAL A 520 7.78 35.53 18.83
CA VAL A 520 6.85 36.66 18.64
C VAL A 520 7.50 37.97 19.09
N LEU A 521 8.29 37.95 20.17
CA LEU A 521 9.05 39.13 20.60
C LEU A 521 10.11 39.54 19.56
N ALA A 522 10.78 38.59 18.91
CA ALA A 522 11.76 38.89 17.86
C ALA A 522 11.14 39.50 16.58
N ASN A 523 9.89 39.15 16.25
CA ASN A 523 9.17 39.76 15.13
C ASN A 523 8.52 41.11 15.50
N ILE A 524 8.16 41.32 16.77
CA ILE A 524 7.71 42.62 17.27
C ILE A 524 8.90 43.59 17.45
N LEU A 525 10.08 43.09 17.82
CA LEU A 525 11.31 43.88 17.95
C LEU A 525 12.03 44.13 16.61
N LYS A 526 11.50 43.60 15.49
CA LYS A 526 11.96 43.84 14.11
C LYS A 526 11.03 44.74 13.29
N LYS A 527 9.88 45.14 13.86
CA LYS A 527 9.08 46.29 13.39
C LYS A 527 9.42 47.49 14.27
#